data_AF-A0A8J7I463-F1
#
_entry.id   AF-A0A8J7I463-F1
#
_cell.length_a   1.000
_cell.length_b   1.000
_cell.length_c   1.000
_cell.angle_alpha   90.00
_cell.angle_beta   90.00
_cell.angle_gamma   90.00
#
_symmetry.space_group_name_H-M   'P 1'
#
loop_
_entity.id
_entity.type
_entity.pdbx_description
1 polymer ?
#
loop_
_entity_poly.entity_id
_entity_poly.type
_entity_poly.pdbx_seq_one_letter_code
_entity_poly.pdbx_strand_id
1 'polypeptide(L)'
;TAQVAGLTTAQVAGLASTQIRAMETADLSALSTAQIGALTSAQLAALTSTQAAGLTTASLGALATAQIGGLGTGVLASLSTSQLTALTSAAVTALTTAQMAAFGTAQIAAFTTGQVAAMETADLAALSSTQAAAFTTAQLGAMSSSQINALFA
;
A
#
# COMPACT_ATOMS: atom_id res chain seq x y z
N THR A 1 -11.13 -20.35 -6.02
CA THR A 1 -10.01 -20.40 -5.05
C THR A 1 -8.99 -21.50 -5.34
N ALA A 2 -9.36 -22.77 -5.51
CA ALA A 2 -8.38 -23.83 -5.81
C ALA A 2 -7.67 -23.65 -7.16
N GLN A 3 -8.36 -23.12 -8.16
CA GLN A 3 -7.81 -22.88 -9.49
C GLN A 3 -6.70 -21.83 -9.49
N VAL A 4 -6.88 -20.73 -8.75
CA VAL A 4 -5.89 -19.64 -8.70
C VAL A 4 -4.66 -20.01 -7.87
N ALA A 5 -4.83 -20.82 -6.82
CA ALA A 5 -3.72 -21.34 -6.03
C ALA A 5 -2.78 -22.25 -6.86
N GLY A 6 -3.31 -22.91 -7.90
CA GLY A 6 -2.55 -23.77 -8.80
C GLY A 6 -1.78 -23.05 -9.93
N LEU A 7 -1.92 -21.73 -10.08
CA LEU A 7 -1.23 -20.99 -11.14
C LEU A 7 0.27 -20.88 -10.88
N THR A 8 1.10 -20.97 -11.91
CA THR A 8 2.52 -20.62 -11.78
C THR A 8 2.70 -19.11 -11.72
N THR A 9 3.83 -18.63 -11.19
CA THR A 9 4.17 -17.20 -11.18
C THR A 9 4.20 -16.61 -12.59
N ALA A 10 4.66 -17.38 -13.59
CA ALA A 10 4.64 -16.99 -15.00
C ALA A 10 3.20 -16.86 -15.55
N GLN A 11 2.31 -17.78 -15.17
CA GLN A 11 0.89 -17.67 -15.54
C GLN A 11 0.22 -16.46 -14.90
N VAL A 12 0.54 -16.17 -13.64
CA VAL A 12 0.02 -14.97 -12.95
C VAL A 12 0.53 -13.69 -13.61
N ALA A 13 1.82 -13.60 -13.92
CA ALA A 13 2.39 -12.46 -14.65
C ALA A 13 1.78 -12.28 -16.06
N GLY A 14 1.30 -13.37 -16.66
CA GLY A 14 0.64 -13.37 -17.98
C GLY A 14 -0.85 -13.00 -17.97
N LEU A 15 -1.49 -12.82 -16.81
CA LEU A 15 -2.90 -12.43 -16.75
C LEU A 15 -3.12 -11.01 -17.28
N ALA A 16 -4.15 -10.81 -18.09
CA ALA A 16 -4.58 -9.48 -18.49
C ALA A 16 -5.19 -8.73 -17.29
N SER A 17 -5.05 -7.40 -17.26
CA SER A 17 -5.67 -6.55 -16.23
C SER A 17 -7.20 -6.73 -16.12
N THR A 18 -7.88 -7.12 -17.22
CA THR A 18 -9.31 -7.47 -17.20
C THR A 18 -9.60 -8.76 -16.44
N GLN A 19 -8.72 -9.75 -16.52
CA GLN A 19 -8.82 -10.99 -15.76
C GLN A 19 -8.56 -10.72 -14.27
N ILE A 20 -7.58 -9.87 -13.95
CA ILE A 20 -7.34 -9.42 -12.57
C ILE A 20 -8.58 -8.73 -12.00
N ARG A 21 -9.22 -7.82 -12.75
CA ARG A 21 -10.47 -7.16 -12.32
C ARG A 21 -11.65 -8.11 -12.13
N ALA A 22 -11.63 -9.28 -12.77
CA ALA A 22 -12.68 -10.29 -12.63
C ALA A 22 -12.44 -11.22 -11.43
N MET A 23 -11.26 -11.19 -10.79
CA MET A 23 -10.97 -12.04 -9.63
C MET A 23 -11.80 -11.63 -8.41
N GLU A 24 -12.29 -12.62 -7.68
CA GLU A 24 -12.94 -12.42 -6.39
C GLU A 24 -11.90 -12.14 -5.29
N THR A 25 -12.31 -11.51 -4.19
CA THR A 25 -11.44 -11.29 -3.01
C THR A 25 -10.92 -12.60 -2.43
N ALA A 26 -11.74 -13.65 -2.44
CA ALA A 26 -11.36 -14.99 -2.01
C ALA A 26 -10.23 -15.57 -2.87
N ASP A 27 -10.25 -15.33 -4.18
CA ASP A 27 -9.19 -15.76 -5.08
C ASP A 27 -7.88 -15.02 -4.81
N LEU A 28 -7.92 -13.72 -4.55
CA LEU A 28 -6.73 -12.94 -4.18
C LEU A 28 -6.12 -13.42 -2.85
N SER A 29 -6.96 -13.75 -1.88
CA SER A 29 -6.51 -14.28 -0.58
C SER A 29 -5.92 -15.70 -0.69
N ALA A 30 -6.27 -16.44 -1.74
CA ALA A 30 -5.77 -17.79 -2.01
C ALA A 30 -4.44 -17.81 -2.78
N LEU A 31 -4.00 -16.68 -3.35
CA LEU A 31 -2.69 -16.56 -3.97
C LEU A 31 -1.58 -16.62 -2.90
N SER A 32 -0.53 -17.38 -3.19
CA SER A 32 0.71 -17.34 -2.45
C SER A 32 1.43 -16.00 -2.61
N THR A 33 2.32 -15.67 -1.67
CA THR A 33 3.16 -14.48 -1.75
C THR A 33 4.06 -14.46 -2.99
N ALA A 34 4.50 -15.63 -3.47
CA ALA A 34 5.27 -15.74 -4.71
C ALA A 34 4.43 -15.39 -5.95
N GLN A 35 3.17 -15.81 -5.99
CA GLN A 35 2.24 -15.44 -7.07
C GLN A 35 1.89 -13.94 -7.02
N ILE A 36 1.64 -13.38 -5.83
CA ILE A 36 1.42 -11.93 -5.67
C ILE A 36 2.66 -11.14 -6.09
N GLY A 37 3.86 -11.58 -5.68
CA GLY A 37 5.13 -10.98 -6.07
C GLY A 37 5.44 -11.11 -7.57
N ALA A 38 4.72 -11.94 -8.31
CA ALA A 38 4.82 -12.05 -9.76
C ALA A 38 3.87 -11.09 -10.51
N LEU A 39 2.96 -10.41 -9.82
CA LEU A 39 2.07 -9.42 -10.44
C LEU A 39 2.87 -8.22 -10.96
N THR A 40 2.54 -7.78 -12.15
CA THR A 40 3.10 -6.57 -12.75
C THR A 40 2.44 -5.31 -12.16
N SER A 41 3.10 -4.17 -12.27
CA SER A 41 2.53 -2.88 -11.85
C SER A 41 1.21 -2.56 -12.58
N ALA A 42 1.07 -2.95 -13.85
CA ALA A 42 -0.17 -2.76 -14.62
C ALA A 42 -1.33 -3.65 -14.12
N GLN A 43 -1.03 -4.85 -13.61
CA GLN A 43 -2.03 -5.71 -12.98
C GLN A 43 -2.44 -5.17 -11.60
N LEU A 44 -1.48 -4.67 -10.82
CA LEU A 44 -1.75 -4.03 -9.52
C LEU A 44 -2.54 -2.72 -9.67
N ALA A 45 -2.24 -1.92 -10.68
CA ALA A 45 -3.00 -0.71 -11.01
C ALA A 45 -4.46 -1.00 -11.40
N ALA A 46 -4.73 -2.22 -11.89
CA ALA A 46 -6.06 -2.65 -12.28
C ALA A 46 -6.91 -3.17 -11.11
N LEU A 47 -6.31 -3.42 -9.94
CA LEU A 47 -7.06 -3.85 -8.76
C LEU A 47 -8.08 -2.80 -8.34
N THR A 48 -9.24 -3.26 -7.92
CA THR A 48 -10.28 -2.42 -7.32
C THR A 48 -10.07 -2.28 -5.81
N SER A 49 -10.69 -1.27 -5.20
CA SER A 49 -10.70 -1.10 -3.74
C SER A 49 -11.34 -2.30 -3.02
N THR A 50 -12.39 -2.88 -3.59
CA THR A 50 -13.00 -4.12 -3.04
C THR A 50 -12.01 -5.27 -3.06
N GLN A 51 -11.26 -5.44 -4.14
CA GLN A 51 -10.24 -6.47 -4.27
C GLN A 51 -9.06 -6.28 -3.31
N ALA A 52 -8.70 -5.03 -2.99
CA ALA A 52 -7.67 -4.71 -2.01
C ALA A 52 -7.96 -5.28 -0.62
N ALA A 53 -9.25 -5.38 -0.23
CA ALA A 53 -9.65 -6.01 1.02
C ALA A 53 -9.33 -7.52 1.07
N GLY A 54 -9.15 -8.17 -0.09
CA GLY A 54 -8.74 -9.57 -0.20
C GLY A 54 -7.23 -9.79 -0.09
N LEU A 55 -6.40 -8.74 -0.13
CA LEU A 55 -4.95 -8.86 0.00
C LEU A 55 -4.58 -9.15 1.47
N THR A 56 -3.81 -10.19 1.70
CA THR A 56 -3.33 -10.51 3.06
C THR A 56 -2.17 -9.60 3.46
N THR A 57 -1.94 -9.44 4.77
CA THR A 57 -0.78 -8.70 5.30
C THR A 57 0.54 -9.29 4.81
N ALA A 58 0.65 -10.62 4.72
CA ALA A 58 1.80 -11.31 4.16
C ALA A 58 2.02 -10.98 2.68
N SER A 59 0.94 -10.84 1.90
CA SER A 59 1.01 -10.46 0.48
C SER A 59 1.53 -9.03 0.32
N LEU A 60 1.03 -8.10 1.13
CA LEU A 60 1.47 -6.70 1.12
C LEU A 60 2.93 -6.54 1.56
N GLY A 61 3.36 -7.29 2.57
CA GLY A 61 4.76 -7.30 3.01
C GLY A 61 5.74 -7.92 2.00
N ALA A 62 5.23 -8.73 1.05
CA ALA A 62 6.02 -9.38 0.01
C ALA A 62 6.13 -8.57 -1.30
N LEU A 63 5.40 -7.45 -1.44
CA LEU A 63 5.46 -6.61 -2.62
C LEU A 63 6.82 -5.91 -2.73
N ALA A 64 7.39 -5.91 -3.93
CA ALA A 64 8.56 -5.11 -4.26
C ALA A 64 8.19 -3.61 -4.36
N THR A 65 9.17 -2.73 -4.16
CA THR A 65 8.98 -1.28 -4.22
C THR A 65 8.39 -0.80 -5.57
N ALA A 66 8.84 -1.40 -6.69
CA ALA A 66 8.30 -1.09 -8.02
C ALA A 66 6.80 -1.47 -8.17
N GLN A 67 6.35 -2.50 -7.45
CA GLN A 67 4.94 -2.91 -7.42
C GLN A 67 4.10 -1.96 -6.58
N ILE A 68 4.64 -1.48 -5.45
CA ILE A 68 3.99 -0.48 -4.59
C ILE A 68 3.69 0.80 -5.37
N GLY A 69 4.66 1.30 -6.16
CA GLY A 69 4.46 2.46 -7.04
C GLY A 69 3.37 2.24 -8.10
N GLY A 70 3.02 0.99 -8.43
CA GLY A 70 1.94 0.64 -9.35
C GLY A 70 0.54 0.57 -8.72
N LEU A 71 0.41 0.65 -7.39
CA LEU A 71 -0.90 0.58 -6.74
C LEU A 71 -1.73 1.84 -6.99
N GLY A 72 -3.00 1.67 -7.36
CA GLY A 72 -3.92 2.81 -7.49
C GLY A 72 -4.18 3.50 -6.15
N THR A 73 -4.38 4.81 -6.16
CA THR A 73 -4.73 5.60 -4.95
C THR A 73 -6.00 5.09 -4.26
N GLY A 74 -7.01 4.64 -5.04
CA GLY A 74 -8.23 4.03 -4.51
C GLY A 74 -8.00 2.70 -3.79
N VAL A 75 -6.98 1.93 -4.20
CA VAL A 75 -6.57 0.69 -3.51
C VAL A 75 -5.93 1.06 -2.17
N LEU A 76 -5.00 2.00 -2.15
CA LEU A 76 -4.33 2.45 -0.94
C LEU A 76 -5.30 3.05 0.09
N ALA A 77 -6.23 3.89 -0.37
CA ALA A 77 -7.28 4.49 0.47
C ALA A 77 -8.26 3.44 1.04
N SER A 78 -8.33 2.24 0.45
CA SER A 78 -9.18 1.15 0.93
C SER A 78 -8.48 0.15 1.84
N LEU A 79 -7.15 0.26 2.01
CA LEU A 79 -6.42 -0.62 2.92
C LEU A 79 -6.89 -0.42 4.36
N SER A 80 -7.15 -1.53 5.04
CA SER A 80 -7.36 -1.53 6.48
C SER A 80 -6.08 -1.11 7.22
N THR A 81 -6.23 -0.70 8.48
CA THR A 81 -5.09 -0.33 9.33
C THR A 81 -4.12 -1.50 9.54
N SER A 82 -4.62 -2.74 9.66
CA SER A 82 -3.75 -3.93 9.78
C SER A 82 -2.99 -4.24 8.49
N GLN A 83 -3.58 -4.00 7.33
CA GLN A 83 -2.90 -4.14 6.04
C GLN A 83 -1.82 -3.07 5.87
N LEU A 84 -2.12 -1.85 6.30
CA LEU A 84 -1.19 -0.72 6.23
C LEU A 84 0.05 -0.95 7.10
N THR A 85 -0.12 -1.42 8.34
CA THR A 85 1.03 -1.70 9.23
C THR A 85 1.90 -2.85 8.76
N ALA A 86 1.42 -3.68 7.83
CA ALA A 86 2.20 -4.75 7.21
C ALA A 86 3.14 -4.26 6.09
N LEU A 87 2.96 -3.02 5.60
CA LEU A 87 3.89 -2.43 4.63
C LEU A 87 5.26 -2.21 5.28
N THR A 88 6.33 -2.54 4.58
CA THR A 88 7.68 -2.26 5.07
C THR A 88 7.98 -0.77 4.98
N SER A 89 8.95 -0.25 5.76
CA SER A 89 9.41 1.13 5.61
C SER A 89 9.92 1.42 4.19
N ALA A 90 10.56 0.44 3.53
CA ALA A 90 10.98 0.57 2.14
C ALA A 90 9.81 0.68 1.16
N ALA A 91 8.69 -0.01 1.42
CA ALA A 91 7.46 0.16 0.67
C ALA A 91 6.88 1.58 0.88
N VAL A 92 6.94 2.12 2.10
CA VAL A 92 6.48 3.48 2.38
C VAL A 92 7.29 4.52 1.61
N THR A 93 8.63 4.42 1.60
CA THR A 93 9.49 5.30 0.80
C THR A 93 9.31 5.12 -0.72
N ALA A 94 8.78 3.97 -1.16
CA ALA A 94 8.50 3.71 -2.57
C ALA A 94 7.13 4.24 -3.05
N LEU A 95 6.29 4.73 -2.13
CA LEU A 95 5.05 5.40 -2.50
C LEU A 95 5.40 6.72 -3.19
N THR A 96 4.55 7.09 -4.15
CA THR A 96 4.57 8.43 -4.72
C THR A 96 3.88 9.42 -3.77
N THR A 97 4.22 10.71 -3.88
CA THR A 97 3.56 11.78 -3.11
C THR A 97 2.03 11.79 -3.30
N ALA A 98 1.55 11.50 -4.51
CA ALA A 98 0.12 11.39 -4.81
C ALA A 98 -0.54 10.17 -4.13
N GLN A 99 0.19 9.06 -4.01
CA GLN A 99 -0.26 7.87 -3.27
C GLN A 99 -0.29 8.13 -1.77
N MET A 100 0.70 8.85 -1.23
CA MET A 100 0.70 9.26 0.18
C MET A 100 -0.50 10.17 0.49
N ALA A 101 -0.76 11.16 -0.35
CA ALA A 101 -1.87 12.10 -0.17
C ALA A 101 -3.26 11.42 -0.27
N ALA A 102 -3.34 10.20 -0.80
CA ALA A 102 -4.59 9.46 -0.94
C ALA A 102 -5.05 8.75 0.34
N PHE A 103 -4.19 8.60 1.36
CA PHE A 103 -4.57 7.94 2.61
C PHE A 103 -5.52 8.81 3.44
N GLY A 104 -6.54 8.20 4.04
CA GLY A 104 -7.41 8.87 5.00
C GLY A 104 -6.74 9.06 6.38
N THR A 105 -7.34 9.88 7.22
CA THR A 105 -6.84 10.17 8.58
C THR A 105 -6.67 8.94 9.45
N ALA A 106 -7.57 7.96 9.33
CA ALA A 106 -7.47 6.69 10.05
C ALA A 106 -6.24 5.87 9.63
N GLN A 107 -5.85 5.92 8.35
CA GLN A 107 -4.61 5.29 7.88
C GLN A 107 -3.38 6.08 8.33
N ILE A 108 -3.41 7.41 8.26
CA ILE A 108 -2.32 8.25 8.78
C ILE A 108 -2.04 7.93 10.25
N ALA A 109 -3.07 7.87 11.09
CA ALA A 109 -2.95 7.51 12.51
C ALA A 109 -2.47 6.06 12.75
N ALA A 110 -2.63 5.18 11.76
CA ALA A 110 -2.28 3.76 11.87
C ALA A 110 -0.84 3.43 11.43
N PHE A 111 -0.15 4.31 10.70
CA PHE A 111 1.26 4.07 10.36
C PHE A 111 2.09 3.85 11.62
N THR A 112 2.97 2.86 11.60
CA THR A 112 3.93 2.65 12.68
C THR A 112 4.94 3.81 12.74
N THR A 113 5.57 4.02 13.89
CA THR A 113 6.63 5.02 14.04
C THR A 113 7.80 4.78 13.08
N GLY A 114 8.13 3.52 12.79
CA GLY A 114 9.18 3.16 11.81
C GLY A 114 8.79 3.43 10.36
N GLN A 115 7.50 3.36 10.03
CA GLN A 115 6.98 3.78 8.71
C GLN A 115 6.97 5.31 8.59
N VAL A 116 6.52 6.02 9.63
CA VAL A 116 6.53 7.50 9.66
C VAL A 116 7.95 8.06 9.57
N ALA A 117 8.91 7.47 10.29
CA ALA A 117 10.31 7.88 10.20
C ALA A 117 10.89 7.73 8.77
N ALA A 118 10.34 6.81 7.95
CA ALA A 118 10.76 6.57 6.58
C ALA A 118 10.03 7.42 5.53
N MET A 119 9.01 8.21 5.92
CA MET A 119 8.30 9.11 5.00
C MET A 119 9.20 10.24 4.54
N GLU A 120 9.13 10.58 3.27
CA GLU A 120 9.92 11.68 2.72
C GLU A 120 9.29 13.04 3.06
N THR A 121 10.08 14.11 3.09
CA THR A 121 9.55 15.45 3.39
C THR A 121 8.56 15.94 2.31
N ALA A 122 8.74 15.51 1.06
CA ALA A 122 7.82 15.80 -0.03
C ALA A 122 6.45 15.14 0.17
N ASP A 123 6.42 13.93 0.74
CA ASP A 123 5.18 13.21 1.06
C ASP A 123 4.39 13.94 2.15
N LEU A 124 5.09 14.38 3.20
CA LEU A 124 4.48 15.11 4.32
C LEU A 124 3.94 16.48 3.90
N ALA A 125 4.66 17.19 3.04
CA ALA A 125 4.24 18.50 2.51
C ALA A 125 3.01 18.40 1.57
N ALA A 126 2.75 17.21 1.01
CA ALA A 126 1.58 16.96 0.17
C ALA A 126 0.30 16.65 0.96
N LEU A 127 0.40 16.45 2.28
CA LEU A 127 -0.75 16.13 3.13
C LEU A 127 -1.61 17.37 3.37
N SER A 128 -2.93 17.16 3.44
CA SER A 128 -3.86 18.19 3.92
C SER A 128 -3.67 18.46 5.41
N SER A 129 -4.11 19.62 5.87
CA SER A 129 -4.10 19.96 7.31
C SER A 129 -4.89 18.97 8.17
N THR A 130 -5.96 18.38 7.63
CA THR A 130 -6.74 17.32 8.30
C THR A 130 -5.95 16.01 8.43
N GLN A 131 -5.17 15.63 7.42
CA GLN A 131 -4.28 14.48 7.50
C GLN A 131 -3.11 14.75 8.44
N ALA A 132 -2.51 15.94 8.40
CA ALA A 132 -1.43 16.33 9.30
C ALA A 132 -1.86 16.30 10.78
N ALA A 133 -3.09 16.72 11.07
CA ALA A 133 -3.67 16.65 12.42
C ALA A 133 -3.97 15.21 12.89
N ALA A 134 -3.94 14.21 12.00
CA ALA A 134 -4.24 12.82 12.36
C ALA A 134 -3.02 12.06 12.91
N PHE A 135 -1.81 12.63 12.83
CA PHE A 135 -0.63 12.02 13.45
C PHE A 135 -0.77 11.94 14.97
N THR A 136 -0.42 10.78 15.51
CA THR A 136 -0.37 10.53 16.95
C THR A 136 0.89 11.13 17.58
N THR A 137 0.88 11.32 18.90
CA THR A 137 2.04 11.82 19.65
C THR A 137 3.28 10.93 19.50
N ALA A 138 3.10 9.61 19.43
CA ALA A 138 4.19 8.66 19.21
C ALA A 138 4.82 8.80 17.82
N GLN A 139 4.00 9.02 16.79
CA GLN A 139 4.47 9.24 15.42
C GLN A 139 5.23 10.57 15.31
N LEU A 140 4.69 11.66 15.87
CA LEU A 140 5.38 12.95 15.91
C LEU A 140 6.73 12.86 16.64
N GLY A 141 6.80 12.08 17.72
CA GLY A 141 8.05 11.83 18.46
C GLY A 141 9.10 11.01 17.70
N ALA A 142 8.70 10.29 16.64
CA ALA A 142 9.60 9.52 15.78
C ALA A 142 10.09 10.31 14.55
N MET A 143 9.51 11.48 14.27
CA MET A 143 9.88 12.31 13.13
C MET A 143 11.16 13.10 13.40
N SER A 144 11.94 13.31 12.34
CA SER A 144 13.04 14.28 12.33
C SER A 144 12.52 15.72 12.32
N SER A 145 13.40 16.68 12.66
CA SER A 145 13.06 18.11 12.58
C SER A 145 12.65 18.56 11.18
N SER A 146 13.30 18.01 10.13
CA SER A 146 12.95 18.29 8.73
C SER A 146 11.55 17.78 8.38
N GLN A 147 11.19 16.59 8.86
CA GLN A 147 9.85 16.02 8.65
C GLN A 147 8.78 16.85 9.38
N ILE A 148 9.03 17.26 10.62
CA ILE A 148 8.12 18.14 11.36
C ILE A 148 7.95 19.49 10.65
N ASN A 149 9.02 20.08 10.14
CA ASN A 149 8.94 21.34 9.39
C ASN A 149 8.10 21.16 8.11
N ALA A 150 8.35 20.09 7.33
CA ALA A 150 7.60 19.80 6.12
C ALA A 150 6.10 19.56 6.36
N LEU A 151 5.74 18.99 7.51
CA LEU A 151 4.34 18.74 7.88
C LEU A 151 3.53 20.02 8.16
N PHE A 152 4.22 21.10 8.57
CA PHE A 152 3.60 22.37 8.97
C PHE A 152 4.03 23.57 8.09
N ALA A 153 4.71 23.31 6.97
CA ALA A 153 5.12 24.30 5.99
C ALA A 153 3.95 24.71 5.08
#